data_AF-A0A842XB79-F1
#
_entry.id   AF-A0A842XB79-F1
#
_cell.length_a   1.000
_cell.length_b   1.000
_cell.length_c   1.000
_cell.angle_alpha   90.00
_cell.angle_beta   90.00
_cell.angle_gamma   90.00
#
_symmetry.space_group_name_H-M   'P 1'
#
loop_
_entity.id
_entity.type
_entity.pdbx_description
1 polymer ?
#
loop_
_entity_poly.entity_id
_entity_poly.type
_entity_poly.pdbx_seq_one_letter_code
_entity_poly.pdbx_strand_id
1 'polypeptide(L)'
;MGAFEKIKMGSKKDMVRIWKGMNEEDKDYFVDQVALALSIWGTDNAGKTLVAKVLATLIEDGSENLADFGLYIEEYLSSNGSEKRKGKMERASGIISRYRLKNALSSVPHKEIEL
;
A
#
# COMPACT_ATOMS: atom_id res chain seq x y z
N MET A 1 -5.82 21.03 0.12
CA MET A 1 -5.36 19.94 -0.78
C MET A 1 -5.50 18.61 -0.07
N GLY A 2 -6.31 17.70 -0.60
CA GLY A 2 -6.46 16.34 -0.09
C GLY A 2 -5.22 15.47 -0.35
N ALA A 3 -5.02 14.44 0.48
CA ALA A 3 -3.87 13.52 0.39
C ALA A 3 -3.63 12.92 -1.02
N PHE A 4 -4.71 12.54 -1.72
CA PHE A 4 -4.64 11.91 -3.05
C PHE A 4 -4.52 12.90 -4.21
N GLU A 5 -4.64 14.20 -3.98
CA GLU A 5 -4.46 15.22 -5.03
C GLU A 5 -3.00 15.28 -5.50
N LYS A 6 -2.06 14.87 -4.65
CA LYS A 6 -0.62 14.86 -4.93
C LYS A 6 -0.17 13.71 -5.84
N ILE A 7 -0.99 12.68 -6.01
CA ILE A 7 -0.68 11.57 -6.92
C ILE A 7 -0.84 12.08 -8.36
N LYS A 8 0.18 11.85 -9.19
CA LYS A 8 0.18 12.25 -10.61
C LYS A 8 -1.03 11.64 -11.32
N MET A 9 -1.61 12.39 -12.27
CA MET A 9 -2.77 11.92 -13.02
C MET A 9 -2.49 10.63 -13.81
N GLY A 10 -1.26 10.45 -14.32
CA GLY A 10 -0.83 9.20 -14.96
C GLY A 10 -0.99 7.99 -14.01
N SER A 11 -0.37 8.05 -12.83
CA SER A 11 -0.46 7.00 -11.82
C SER A 11 -1.90 6.70 -11.38
N LYS A 12 -2.78 7.71 -11.33
CA LYS A 12 -4.22 7.49 -11.06
C LYS A 12 -4.89 6.68 -12.16
N LYS A 13 -4.56 6.94 -13.42
CA LYS A 13 -5.09 6.18 -14.57
C LYS A 13 -4.58 4.73 -14.54
N ASP A 14 -3.29 4.54 -14.26
CA ASP A 14 -2.69 3.21 -14.16
C ASP A 14 -3.31 2.40 -13.01
N MET A 15 -3.51 3.02 -11.84
CA MET A 15 -4.19 2.38 -10.72
C MET A 15 -5.61 1.91 -11.07
N VAL A 16 -6.39 2.73 -11.80
CA VAL A 16 -7.72 2.33 -12.26
C VAL A 16 -7.65 1.19 -13.29
N ARG A 17 -6.64 1.21 -14.17
CA ARG A 17 -6.40 0.13 -15.15
C ARG A 17 -6.10 -1.18 -14.44
N ILE A 18 -5.16 -1.17 -13.49
CA ILE A 18 -4.77 -2.34 -12.70
C ILE A 18 -5.98 -2.87 -11.93
N TRP A 19 -6.68 -2.00 -11.18
CA TRP A 19 -7.88 -2.38 -10.44
C TRP A 19 -8.91 -3.09 -11.31
N LYS A 20 -9.17 -2.60 -12.51
CA LYS A 20 -10.13 -3.22 -13.44
C LYS A 20 -9.67 -4.59 -13.96
N GLY A 21 -8.36 -4.85 -14.00
CA GLY A 21 -7.78 -6.12 -14.44
C GLY A 21 -7.67 -7.17 -13.33
N MET A 22 -7.77 -6.77 -12.06
CA MET A 22 -7.73 -7.69 -10.92
C MET A 22 -9.00 -8.54 -10.84
N ASN A 23 -8.85 -9.77 -10.34
CA ASN A 23 -9.97 -10.59 -9.91
C ASN A 23 -10.62 -9.97 -8.65
N GLU A 24 -11.83 -10.41 -8.30
CA GLU A 24 -12.57 -9.84 -7.16
C GLU A 24 -11.88 -10.11 -5.81
N GLU A 25 -11.23 -11.25 -5.66
CA GLU A 25 -10.54 -11.62 -4.42
C GLU A 25 -9.36 -10.67 -4.14
N ASP A 26 -8.54 -10.37 -5.14
CA ASP A 26 -7.42 -9.43 -5.05
C ASP A 26 -7.90 -8.00 -4.77
N LYS A 27 -9.06 -7.61 -5.31
CA LYS A 27 -9.68 -6.31 -5.02
C LYS A 27 -10.08 -6.21 -3.55
N ASP A 28 -10.71 -7.25 -3.02
CA ASP A 28 -11.10 -7.32 -1.61
C ASP A 28 -9.85 -7.29 -0.72
N TYR A 29 -8.83 -8.06 -1.06
CA TYR A 29 -7.55 -8.05 -0.35
C TYR A 29 -6.86 -6.69 -0.35
N PHE A 30 -6.91 -5.95 -1.45
CA PHE A 30 -6.40 -4.58 -1.48
C PHE A 30 -7.19 -3.67 -0.52
N VAL A 31 -8.52 -3.70 -0.61
CA VAL A 31 -9.39 -2.85 0.22
C VAL A 31 -9.17 -3.13 1.70
N ASP A 32 -9.09 -4.39 2.09
CA ASP A 32 -8.86 -4.81 3.47
C ASP A 32 -7.49 -4.35 3.98
N GLN A 33 -6.43 -4.48 3.18
CA GLN A 33 -5.10 -4.01 3.56
C GLN A 33 -5.07 -2.49 3.74
N VAL A 34 -5.74 -1.73 2.85
CA VAL A 34 -5.85 -0.27 2.98
C VAL A 34 -6.67 0.13 4.22
N ALA A 35 -7.78 -0.57 4.48
CA ALA A 35 -8.62 -0.33 5.65
C ALA A 35 -7.85 -0.60 6.95
N LEU A 36 -7.10 -1.71 7.01
CA LEU A 36 -6.21 -2.04 8.13
C LEU A 36 -5.16 -0.96 8.33
N ALA A 37 -4.49 -0.51 7.27
CA ALA A 37 -3.49 0.56 7.35
C ALA A 37 -4.09 1.86 7.90
N LEU A 38 -5.26 2.29 7.41
CA LEU A 38 -5.96 3.48 7.89
C LEU A 38 -6.44 3.34 9.34
N SER A 39 -6.82 2.15 9.79
CA SER A 39 -7.21 1.91 11.19
C SER A 39 -6.05 2.13 12.17
N ILE A 40 -4.81 1.97 11.70
CA ILE A 40 -3.59 2.07 12.52
C ILE A 40 -2.97 3.46 12.39
N TRP A 41 -2.87 3.99 11.17
CA TRP A 41 -2.25 5.29 10.88
C TRP A 41 -3.21 6.46 11.05
N GLY A 42 -4.52 6.20 11.09
CA GLY A 42 -5.56 7.21 11.19
C GLY A 42 -6.24 7.49 9.85
N THR A 43 -7.52 7.85 9.92
CA THR A 43 -8.32 8.33 8.79
C THR A 43 -8.21 9.83 8.56
N ASP A 44 -7.37 10.49 9.35
CA ASP A 44 -7.01 11.90 9.20
C ASP A 44 -6.14 12.13 7.95
N ASN A 45 -5.81 13.39 7.68
CA ASN A 45 -5.02 13.72 6.49
C ASN A 45 -3.60 13.13 6.55
N ALA A 46 -3.06 12.90 7.76
CA ALA A 46 -1.72 12.34 7.91
C ALA A 46 -1.68 10.85 7.54
N GLY A 47 -2.62 10.04 8.02
CA GLY A 47 -2.73 8.63 7.65
C GLY A 47 -3.09 8.43 6.19
N LYS A 48 -4.05 9.22 5.65
CA LYS A 48 -4.37 9.23 4.22
C LYS A 48 -3.16 9.59 3.35
N THR A 49 -2.31 10.50 3.79
CA THR A 49 -1.07 10.87 3.07
C THR A 49 -0.09 9.70 3.01
N LEU A 50 0.01 8.89 4.06
CA LEU A 50 0.89 7.72 4.06
C LEU A 50 0.38 6.65 3.09
N VAL A 51 -0.92 6.33 3.12
CA VAL A 51 -1.54 5.42 2.15
C VAL A 51 -1.32 5.92 0.72
N ALA A 52 -1.57 7.20 0.46
CA ALA A 52 -1.37 7.79 -0.86
C ALA A 52 0.08 7.68 -1.36
N LYS A 53 1.08 7.77 -0.46
CA LYS A 53 2.48 7.59 -0.82
C LYS A 53 2.81 6.12 -1.13
N VAL A 54 2.37 5.18 -0.31
CA VAL A 54 2.59 3.74 -0.56
C VAL A 54 1.94 3.33 -1.89
N LEU A 55 0.72 3.81 -2.16
CA LEU A 55 0.06 3.59 -3.46
C LEU A 55 0.84 4.20 -4.62
N ALA A 56 1.38 5.41 -4.46
CA ALA A 56 2.18 6.03 -5.50
C ALA A 56 3.45 5.20 -5.78
N THR A 57 4.16 4.74 -4.75
CA THR A 57 5.35 3.88 -4.88
C THR A 57 5.00 2.57 -5.60
N LEU A 58 3.96 1.87 -5.15
CA LEU A 58 3.50 0.62 -5.78
C LEU A 58 3.24 0.78 -7.28
N ILE A 59 2.60 1.89 -7.67
CA ILE A 59 2.28 2.16 -9.08
C ILE A 59 3.52 2.62 -9.87
N GLU A 60 4.37 3.46 -9.29
CA GLU A 60 5.58 3.96 -9.94
C GLU A 60 6.62 2.84 -10.17
N ASP A 61 6.67 1.85 -9.29
CA ASP A 61 7.48 0.63 -9.43
C ASP A 61 6.89 -0.36 -10.47
N GLY A 62 5.64 -0.13 -10.86
CA GLY A 62 4.95 -0.86 -11.91
C GLY A 62 4.36 -2.19 -11.45
N SER A 63 3.98 -2.31 -10.17
CA SER A 63 3.19 -3.46 -9.72
C SER A 63 1.91 -3.58 -10.53
N GLU A 64 1.61 -4.80 -10.96
CA GLU A 64 0.40 -5.13 -11.72
C GLU A 64 -0.73 -5.64 -10.82
N ASN A 65 -0.53 -5.66 -9.49
CA ASN A 65 -1.52 -6.13 -8.54
C ASN A 65 -1.55 -5.25 -7.29
N LEU A 66 -2.66 -4.53 -7.08
CA LEU A 66 -2.82 -3.68 -5.89
C LEU A 66 -2.85 -4.49 -4.58
N ALA A 67 -3.15 -5.79 -4.63
CA ALA A 67 -3.04 -6.66 -3.46
C ALA A 67 -1.61 -6.72 -2.92
N ASP A 68 -0.59 -6.29 -3.66
CA ASP A 68 0.79 -6.15 -3.19
C ASP A 68 1.00 -4.96 -2.23
N PHE A 69 -0.02 -4.12 -2.01
CA PHE A 69 0.06 -2.93 -1.14
C PHE A 69 0.78 -3.19 0.19
N GLY A 70 0.49 -4.30 0.86
CA GLY A 70 1.13 -4.64 2.13
C GLY A 70 2.65 -4.85 2.05
N LEU A 71 3.20 -5.27 0.90
CA LEU A 71 4.64 -5.42 0.67
C LEU A 71 5.31 -4.04 0.56
N TYR A 72 4.69 -3.11 -0.15
CA TYR A 72 5.19 -1.74 -0.33
C TYR A 72 5.09 -0.87 0.92
N ILE A 73 4.29 -1.29 1.92
CA ILE A 73 4.38 -0.69 3.24
C ILE A 73 5.77 -0.94 3.81
N GLU A 74 6.24 -2.19 3.83
CA GLU A 74 7.53 -2.56 4.43
C GLU A 74 8.70 -1.80 3.79
N GLU A 75 8.69 -1.70 2.47
CA GLU A 75 9.70 -0.95 1.70
C GLU A 75 9.67 0.56 1.99
N TYR A 76 8.46 1.15 2.05
CA TYR A 76 8.31 2.56 2.44
C TYR A 76 8.87 2.83 3.84
N LEU A 77 8.80 1.84 4.75
CA LEU A 77 9.34 1.94 6.11
C LEU A 77 10.86 1.89 6.16
N SER A 78 11.50 1.05 5.33
CA SER A 78 12.97 0.98 5.26
C SER A 78 13.59 2.26 4.69
N SER A 79 12.92 2.92 3.76
CA SER A 79 13.49 4.03 2.99
C SER A 79 13.20 5.43 3.54
N ASN A 80 12.16 5.62 4.38
CA ASN A 80 11.69 6.94 4.83
C ASN A 80 11.52 7.09 6.36
N GLY A 81 12.16 6.23 7.17
CA GLY A 81 11.96 6.16 8.62
C GLY A 81 12.32 7.43 9.40
N SER A 82 11.32 8.28 9.65
CA SER A 82 11.35 9.28 10.74
C SER A 82 11.15 8.57 12.08
N GLU A 83 12.12 8.67 13.01
CA GLU A 83 12.08 8.02 14.34
C GLU A 83 10.76 8.22 15.11
N LYS A 84 10.08 9.36 14.93
CA LYS A 84 8.84 9.71 15.64
C LYS A 84 7.62 8.86 15.25
N ARG A 85 7.62 8.13 14.13
CA ARG A 85 6.47 7.33 13.67
C ARG A 85 6.75 5.84 13.53
N LYS A 86 7.98 5.41 13.82
CA LYS A 86 8.47 4.05 13.64
C LYS A 86 7.58 2.99 14.32
N GLY A 87 7.18 3.20 15.59
CA GLY A 87 6.38 2.21 16.33
C GLY A 87 4.96 1.97 15.81
N LYS A 88 4.24 3.01 15.34
CA LYS A 88 2.91 2.81 14.71
C LYS A 88 3.03 2.18 13.33
N MET A 89 4.13 2.45 12.65
CA MET A 89 4.45 1.94 11.33
C MET A 89 4.86 0.47 11.35
N GLU A 90 5.76 0.06 12.25
CA GLU A 90 6.10 -1.34 12.51
C GLU A 90 4.87 -2.15 12.93
N ARG A 91 3.99 -1.56 13.75
CA ARG A 91 2.72 -2.20 14.11
C ARG A 91 1.81 -2.41 12.89
N ALA A 92 1.76 -1.47 11.95
CA ALA A 92 0.97 -1.60 10.73
C ALA A 92 1.53 -2.68 9.81
N SER A 93 2.83 -2.66 9.55
CA SER A 93 3.52 -3.72 8.81
C SER A 93 3.21 -5.08 9.45
N GLY A 94 3.49 -5.29 10.75
CA GLY A 94 3.26 -6.60 11.39
C GLY A 94 1.80 -7.07 11.40
N ILE A 95 0.81 -6.17 11.46
CA ILE A 95 -0.60 -6.54 11.33
C ILE A 95 -0.92 -6.95 9.89
N ILE A 96 -0.40 -6.21 8.91
CA ILE A 96 -0.64 -6.45 7.49
C ILE A 96 0.09 -7.71 7.02
N SER A 97 1.33 -7.97 7.44
CA SER A 97 2.05 -9.21 7.11
C SER A 97 1.31 -10.43 7.68
N ARG A 98 0.75 -10.33 8.91
CA ARG A 98 -0.11 -11.39 9.46
C ARG A 98 -1.39 -11.60 8.67
N TYR A 99 -2.02 -10.52 8.22
CA TYR A 99 -3.19 -10.59 7.35
C TYR A 99 -2.86 -11.31 6.03
N ARG A 100 -1.74 -10.95 5.39
CA ARG A 100 -1.26 -11.59 4.16
C ARG A 100 -1.00 -13.08 4.36
N LEU A 101 -0.31 -13.45 5.44
CA LEU A 101 -0.04 -14.84 5.82
C LEU A 101 -1.34 -15.64 6.03
N LYS A 102 -2.31 -15.06 6.75
CA LYS A 102 -3.59 -15.71 7.03
C LYS A 102 -4.37 -16.03 5.76
N ASN A 103 -4.28 -15.16 4.75
CA ASN A 103 -4.98 -15.32 3.48
C ASN A 103 -4.08 -15.87 2.36
N ALA A 104 -2.88 -16.37 2.69
CA ALA A 104 -1.92 -16.94 1.74
C ALA A 104 -1.56 -16.04 0.53
N LEU A 105 -1.51 -14.72 0.74
CA LEU A 105 -1.06 -13.78 -0.30
C LEU A 105 0.44 -13.97 -0.57
N SER A 106 0.84 -13.75 -1.83
CA SER A 106 2.23 -13.83 -2.25
C SER A 106 3.14 -12.97 -1.37
N SER A 107 4.30 -13.48 -0.96
CA SER A 107 5.34 -12.68 -0.31
C SER A 107 6.23 -11.94 -1.31
N VAL A 108 6.08 -12.24 -2.59
CA VAL A 108 6.81 -11.62 -3.70
C VAL A 108 5.82 -10.75 -4.48
N PRO A 109 6.14 -9.48 -4.75
CA PRO A 109 5.28 -8.65 -5.57
C PRO A 109 5.15 -9.26 -6.97
N HIS A 110 4.04 -8.96 -7.64
CA HIS A 110 3.75 -9.49 -8.98
C HIS A 110 4.62 -8.85 -10.08
N LYS A 111 5.69 -8.14 -9.69
CA LYS A 111 6.84 -7.70 -10.50
C LYS A 111 8.06 -7.52 -9.57
N GLU A 112 9.28 -7.61 -10.09
CA GLU A 112 10.52 -7.30 -9.34
C GLU A 112 10.53 -5.83 -8.88
N ILE A 113 10.80 -5.64 -7.58
CA ILE A 113 11.13 -4.33 -7.00
C ILE A 113 12.54 -3.99 -7.48
N GLU A 114 12.71 -2.90 -8.24
CA GLU A 114 14.04 -2.39 -8.56
C GLU A 114 14.56 -1.55 -7.38
N LEU A 115 15.54 -2.11 -6.65
CA LEU A 115 16.25 -1.45 -5.53
C LEU A 115 17.20 -0.34 -5.99
#